data_AF-A0A0A9EET6-F1
#
_entry.id   AF-A0A0A9EET6-F1
#
_cell.length_a   1.000
_cell.length_b   1.000
_cell.length_c   1.000
_cell.angle_alpha   90.00
_cell.angle_beta   90.00
_cell.angle_gamma   90.00
#
_symmetry.space_group_name_H-M   'P 1'
#
loop_
_entity.id
_entity.type
_entity.pdbx_description
1 polymer ?
#
loop_
_entity_poly.entity_id
_entity_poly.type
_entity_poly.pdbx_seq_one_letter_code
_entity_poly.pdbx_strand_id
1 'polypeptide(L)'
;MGLIVPKTKDGRVVFMLPWLGRTVAGTTDSNTAITMLPEPHEDEIQFILDAISDYLNVQVRRSDVLSAWSGIQPLAMDPSAKNTESISRDHVVFEDYPGLITITGGKWTTYRR
;
A
#
# COMPACT_ATOMS: atom_id res chain seq x y z
N MET A 1 12.35 14.43 -10.01
CA MET A 1 12.39 14.66 -8.55
C MET A 1 11.17 13.96 -7.95
N GLY A 2 11.32 13.21 -6.86
CA GLY A 2 10.18 12.63 -6.14
C GLY A 2 9.62 13.59 -5.11
N LEU A 3 8.34 13.47 -4.79
CA LEU A 3 7.64 14.29 -3.80
C LEU A 3 6.88 13.38 -2.82
N ILE A 4 6.73 13.86 -1.60
CA ILE A 4 5.95 13.21 -0.54
C ILE A 4 4.86 14.21 -0.15
N VAL A 5 3.61 13.78 -0.21
CA VAL A 5 2.47 14.44 0.41
C VAL A 5 2.44 13.96 1.86
N PRO A 6 2.89 14.76 2.84
CA PRO A 6 3.13 14.28 4.20
C PRO A 6 1.83 14.06 4.98
N LYS A 7 0.72 14.64 4.52
CA LYS A 7 -0.57 14.52 5.17
C LYS A 7 -1.70 14.74 4.16
N THR A 8 -2.44 13.69 3.87
CA THR A 8 -3.74 13.73 3.20
C THR A 8 -4.83 14.17 4.18
N LYS A 9 -6.07 14.37 3.68
CA LYS A 9 -7.22 14.79 4.52
C LYS A 9 -7.49 13.84 5.69
N ASP A 10 -7.18 12.56 5.53
CA ASP A 10 -7.32 11.51 6.55
C ASP A 10 -6.01 11.14 7.27
N GLY A 11 -4.92 11.89 7.03
CA GLY A 11 -3.66 11.73 7.76
C GLY A 11 -2.70 10.69 7.19
N ARG A 12 -3.00 10.09 6.03
CA ARG A 12 -2.09 9.18 5.31
C ARG A 12 -0.99 9.95 4.56
N VAL A 13 0.01 9.21 4.10
CA VAL A 13 1.12 9.72 3.28
C VAL A 13 0.97 9.17 1.87
N VAL A 14 1.12 10.05 0.87
CA VAL A 14 1.13 9.66 -0.56
C VAL A 14 2.49 10.03 -1.15
N PHE A 15 3.08 9.11 -1.91
CA PHE A 15 4.31 9.33 -2.65
C PHE A 15 3.98 9.68 -4.09
N MET A 16 4.79 10.54 -4.69
CA MET A 16 4.84 10.81 -6.12
C MET A 16 6.27 10.56 -6.59
N LEU A 17 6.48 9.44 -7.27
CA LEU A 17 7.82 8.98 -7.66
C LEU A 17 8.00 9.06 -9.18
N PRO A 18 9.10 9.62 -9.68
CA PRO A 18 9.39 9.59 -11.10
C PRO A 18 9.68 8.15 -11.53
N TRP A 19 9.06 7.71 -12.62
CA TRP A 19 9.23 6.36 -13.16
C TRP A 19 9.11 6.40 -14.69
N LEU A 20 10.18 6.02 -15.39
CA LEU A 20 10.22 5.89 -16.86
C LEU A 20 9.64 7.09 -17.63
N GLY A 21 9.98 8.32 -17.22
CA GLY A 21 9.48 9.55 -17.87
C GLY A 21 8.03 9.91 -17.54
N ARG A 22 7.47 9.26 -16.52
CA ARG A 22 6.14 9.49 -15.93
C ARG A 22 6.25 9.59 -14.40
N THR A 23 5.11 9.70 -13.74
CA THR A 23 5.01 9.74 -12.27
C THR A 23 4.09 8.62 -11.80
N VAL A 24 4.53 7.87 -10.79
CA VAL A 24 3.70 6.93 -10.04
C VAL A 24 3.25 7.62 -8.76
N ALA A 25 1.95 7.61 -8.47
CA ALA A 25 1.39 8.16 -7.25
C ALA A 25 0.63 7.08 -6.46
N GLY A 26 0.77 7.08 -5.13
CA GLY A 26 0.10 6.11 -4.26
C GLY A 26 0.66 6.08 -2.83
N THR A 27 0.16 5.22 -1.95
CA THR A 27 -0.87 4.18 -2.16
C THR A 27 -2.13 4.47 -1.33
N THR A 28 -3.14 3.62 -1.45
CA THR A 28 -4.31 3.57 -0.56
C THR A 28 -4.13 2.52 0.54
N ASP A 29 -5.05 2.54 1.50
CA ASP A 29 -5.16 1.58 2.59
C ASP A 29 -6.66 1.39 2.85
N SER A 30 -7.22 0.30 2.30
CA SER A 30 -8.65 0.01 2.28
C SER A 30 -8.85 -1.48 2.54
N ASN A 31 -9.84 -1.83 3.36
CA ASN A 31 -10.19 -3.24 3.57
C ASN A 31 -10.78 -3.83 2.28
N THR A 32 -10.40 -5.05 1.94
CA THR A 32 -10.86 -5.71 0.71
C THR A 32 -11.01 -7.21 0.88
N ALA A 33 -11.83 -7.82 0.04
CA ALA A 33 -11.93 -9.27 -0.04
C ALA A 33 -10.68 -9.85 -0.72
N ILE A 34 -10.22 -11.02 -0.25
CA ILE A 34 -9.07 -11.69 -0.84
C ILE A 34 -9.45 -12.20 -2.24
N THR A 35 -8.69 -11.78 -3.24
CA THR A 35 -8.81 -12.21 -4.63
C THR A 35 -7.43 -12.34 -5.25
N MET A 36 -7.31 -13.23 -6.23
CA MET A 36 -6.09 -13.37 -7.05
C MET A 36 -5.97 -12.26 -8.11
N LEU A 37 -7.05 -11.52 -8.35
CA LEU A 37 -7.16 -10.47 -9.37
C LEU A 37 -7.66 -9.18 -8.71
N PRO A 38 -6.85 -8.52 -7.86
CA PRO A 38 -7.23 -7.23 -7.28
C PRO A 38 -7.22 -6.16 -8.37
N GLU A 39 -8.28 -5.37 -8.41
CA GLU A 39 -8.44 -4.27 -9.37
C GLU A 39 -8.40 -2.93 -8.63
N PRO A 40 -7.79 -1.89 -9.22
CA PRO A 40 -7.86 -0.55 -8.66
C PRO A 40 -9.28 0.01 -8.79
N HIS A 41 -9.82 0.55 -7.71
CA HIS A 41 -11.14 1.17 -7.74
C HIS A 41 -11.06 2.68 -8.03
N GLU A 42 -12.11 3.24 -8.64
CA GLU A 42 -12.14 4.65 -9.04
C GLU A 42 -12.14 5.62 -7.85
N ASP A 43 -12.69 5.24 -6.72
CA ASP A 43 -12.62 6.00 -5.47
C ASP A 43 -11.19 6.08 -4.92
N GLU A 44 -10.42 5.00 -5.03
CA GLU A 44 -8.99 4.97 -4.68
C GLU A 44 -8.15 5.86 -5.60
N ILE A 45 -8.43 5.83 -6.91
CA ILE A 45 -7.79 6.71 -7.89
C ILE A 45 -8.11 8.17 -7.56
N GLN A 46 -9.39 8.48 -7.30
CA GLN A 46 -9.82 9.83 -6.97
C GLN A 46 -9.21 10.31 -5.66
N PHE A 47 -9.09 9.44 -4.65
CA PHE A 47 -8.39 9.75 -3.41
C PHE A 47 -6.94 10.20 -3.66
N ILE A 48 -6.21 9.49 -4.51
CA ILE A 48 -4.82 9.85 -4.85
C ILE A 48 -4.78 11.19 -5.60
N LEU A 49 -5.67 11.41 -6.57
CA LEU A 49 -5.75 12.66 -7.33
C LEU A 49 -6.05 13.87 -6.41
N ASP A 50 -7.00 13.71 -5.50
CA ASP A 50 -7.36 14.75 -4.51
C ASP A 50 -6.23 14.99 -3.51
N ALA A 51 -5.49 13.94 -3.13
CA ALA A 51 -4.36 14.06 -2.21
C ALA A 51 -3.20 14.86 -2.80
N ILE A 52 -2.94 14.72 -4.11
CA ILE A 52 -1.82 15.38 -4.77
C ILE A 52 -2.18 16.76 -5.34
N SER A 53 -3.47 17.04 -5.59
CA SER A 53 -3.90 18.30 -6.21
C SER A 53 -3.48 19.52 -5.41
N ASP A 54 -3.54 19.43 -4.08
CA ASP A 54 -3.21 20.53 -3.17
C ASP A 54 -1.70 20.88 -3.16
N TYR A 55 -0.87 19.98 -3.70
CA TYR A 55 0.60 20.11 -3.72
C TYR A 55 1.16 20.42 -5.11
N LEU A 56 0.28 20.58 -6.11
CA LEU A 56 0.65 20.79 -7.51
C LEU A 56 0.06 22.10 -8.04
N ASN A 57 0.85 22.86 -8.78
CA ASN A 57 0.37 24.03 -9.52
C ASN A 57 -0.37 23.67 -10.82
N VAL A 58 -0.53 22.38 -11.11
CA VAL A 58 -1.23 21.86 -12.29
C VAL A 58 -2.46 21.10 -11.83
N GLN A 59 -3.56 21.29 -12.56
CA GLN A 59 -4.78 20.54 -12.29
C GLN A 59 -4.64 19.14 -12.87
N VAL A 60 -4.42 18.14 -12.01
CA VAL A 60 -4.41 16.72 -12.39
C VAL A 60 -5.84 16.22 -12.47
N ARG A 61 -6.15 15.45 -13.51
CA ARG A 61 -7.49 14.93 -13.81
C ARG A 61 -7.45 13.42 -13.98
N ARG A 62 -8.61 12.77 -13.85
CA ARG A 62 -8.76 11.34 -14.14
C ARG A 62 -8.30 10.95 -15.54
N SER A 63 -8.43 11.85 -16.52
CA SER A 63 -7.96 11.68 -17.91
C SER A 63 -6.44 11.60 -18.05
N ASP A 64 -5.69 12.07 -17.05
CA ASP A 64 -4.23 12.06 -17.08
C ASP A 64 -3.65 10.72 -16.57
N VAL A 65 -4.49 9.87 -15.98
CA VAL A 65 -4.11 8.55 -15.47
C VAL A 65 -4.01 7.56 -16.63
N LEU A 66 -2.78 7.22 -17.01
CA LEU A 66 -2.48 6.30 -18.11
C LEU A 66 -2.67 4.82 -17.73
N SER A 67 -2.51 4.49 -16.45
CA SER A 67 -2.60 3.13 -15.93
C SER A 67 -2.79 3.15 -14.41
N ALA A 68 -3.46 2.14 -13.88
CA ALA A 68 -3.57 1.88 -12.45
C ALA A 68 -3.38 0.38 -12.18
N TRP A 69 -2.89 0.04 -10.99
CA TRP A 69 -2.80 -1.34 -10.51
C TRP A 69 -3.11 -1.37 -9.02
N SER A 70 -3.51 -2.54 -8.53
CA SER A 70 -3.77 -2.78 -7.12
C SER A 70 -3.04 -4.04 -6.65
N GLY A 71 -2.86 -4.15 -5.34
CA GLY A 71 -2.24 -5.28 -4.70
C GLY A 71 -2.69 -5.37 -3.25
N ILE A 72 -2.93 -6.59 -2.78
CA ILE A 72 -3.34 -6.85 -1.40
C ILE A 72 -2.07 -7.09 -0.58
N GLN A 73 -1.90 -6.32 0.51
CA GLN A 73 -0.80 -6.57 1.43
C GLN A 73 -1.14 -7.80 2.30
N PRO A 74 -0.30 -8.85 2.30
CA PRO A 74 -0.47 -9.98 3.20
C PRO A 74 -0.03 -9.52 4.59
N LEU A 75 -0.95 -8.97 5.36
CA LEU A 75 -0.64 -8.45 6.68
C LEU A 75 -0.65 -9.58 7.71
N ALA A 76 0.41 -9.67 8.52
CA ALA A 76 0.53 -10.71 9.52
C ALA A 76 -0.16 -10.31 10.82
N MET A 77 -0.96 -11.23 11.35
CA MET A 77 -1.39 -11.21 12.74
C MET A 77 -0.56 -12.25 13.50
N ASP A 78 0.04 -11.84 14.61
CA ASP A 78 0.75 -12.76 15.48
C ASP A 78 -0.29 -13.63 16.22
N PRO A 79 -0.30 -14.96 16.02
CA PRO A 79 -1.27 -15.85 16.66
C PRO A 79 -1.11 -15.92 18.19
N SER A 80 0.01 -15.45 18.74
CA SER A 80 0.27 -15.36 20.18
C SER A 80 -0.09 -14.01 20.80
N ALA A 81 -0.45 -13.01 19.98
CA ALA A 81 -0.78 -11.67 20.46
C ALA A 81 -2.15 -11.66 21.16
N LYS A 82 -2.19 -11.12 22.38
CA LYS A 82 -3.43 -10.96 23.17
C LYS A 82 -4.40 -9.91 22.62
N ASN A 83 -3.91 -9.01 21.77
CA ASN A 83 -4.70 -7.97 21.10
C ASN A 83 -4.62 -8.18 19.59
N THR A 84 -5.77 -8.46 18.96
CA THR A 84 -5.93 -8.65 17.51
C THR A 84 -5.82 -7.36 16.70
N GLU A 85 -5.65 -6.20 17.36
CA GLU A 85 -5.63 -4.88 16.73
C GLU A 85 -4.24 -4.46 16.20
N SER A 86 -3.16 -5.14 16.59
CA SER A 86 -1.82 -4.85 16.08
C SER A 86 -1.50 -5.74 14.88
N ILE A 87 -2.08 -5.39 13.74
CA ILE A 87 -1.61 -5.92 12.46
C ILE A 87 -0.14 -5.51 12.28
N SER A 88 0.77 -6.48 12.31
CA SER A 88 2.20 -6.22 12.15
C SER A 88 2.54 -6.03 10.68
N ARG A 89 3.33 -4.99 10.39
CA ARG A 89 3.92 -4.78 9.06
C ARG A 89 5.26 -5.51 8.89
N ASP A 90 5.72 -6.23 9.90
CA ASP A 90 6.92 -7.06 9.85
C ASP A 90 6.56 -8.51 9.53
N HIS A 91 7.55 -9.33 9.18
CA HIS A 91 7.32 -10.76 8.97
C HIS A 91 7.19 -11.46 10.32
N VAL A 92 6.34 -12.48 10.36
CA VAL A 92 6.23 -13.42 11.47
C VAL A 92 6.71 -14.78 10.95
N VAL A 93 7.70 -15.35 11.64
CA VAL A 93 8.29 -16.66 11.32
C VAL A 93 8.05 -17.56 12.52
N PHE A 94 7.35 -18.67 12.31
CA PHE A 94 7.06 -19.63 13.37
C PHE A 94 7.01 -21.06 12.83
N GLU A 95 7.16 -22.02 13.73
CA GLU A 95 7.01 -23.45 13.44
C GLU A 95 5.61 -23.91 13.85
N ASP A 96 4.75 -24.24 12.87
CA ASP A 96 3.35 -24.61 13.12
C ASP A 96 3.23 -26.11 13.49
N TYR A 97 4.11 -26.93 12.91
CA TYR A 97 4.29 -28.35 13.20
C TYR A 97 5.78 -28.70 13.16
N PRO A 98 6.23 -29.78 13.84
CA PRO A 98 7.64 -30.18 13.81
C PRO A 98 8.19 -30.29 12.38
N GLY A 99 9.13 -29.43 12.03
CA GLY A 99 9.76 -29.30 10.71
C GLY A 99 9.03 -28.39 9.70
N LEU A 100 7.86 -27.82 10.02
CA LEU A 100 7.10 -26.92 9.15
C LEU A 100 7.27 -25.46 9.57
N ILE A 101 8.06 -24.72 8.79
CA ILE A 101 8.25 -23.27 8.98
C ILE A 101 7.23 -22.49 8.17
N THR A 102 6.42 -21.69 8.85
CA THR A 102 5.46 -20.76 8.26
C THR A 102 6.01 -19.34 8.33
N ILE A 103 5.96 -18.62 7.20
CA ILE A 103 6.36 -17.22 7.09
C ILE A 103 5.16 -16.44 6.56
N THR A 104 4.75 -15.41 7.30
CA THR A 104 3.64 -14.51 6.89
C THR A 104 4.04 -13.06 7.11
N GLY A 105 3.44 -12.14 6.35
CA GLY A 105 3.80 -10.73 6.42
C GLY A 105 5.14 -10.39 5.81
N GLY A 106 5.72 -9.31 6.31
CA GLY A 106 7.00 -8.79 5.86
C GLY A 106 6.91 -7.86 4.67
N LYS A 107 7.91 -6.99 4.56
CA LYS A 107 8.06 -6.05 3.46
C LYS A 107 9.09 -6.58 2.50
N TRP A 108 8.95 -6.23 1.23
CA TRP A 108 9.99 -6.48 0.24
C TRP A 108 11.37 -5.95 0.68
N THR A 109 11.42 -4.83 1.41
CA THR A 109 12.68 -4.25 1.89
C THR A 109 13.38 -5.06 2.98
N THR A 110 12.66 -5.96 3.67
CA THR A 110 13.19 -6.76 4.78
C THR A 110 13.41 -8.23 4.43
N TYR A 111 13.14 -8.67 3.19
CA TYR A 111 13.17 -10.09 2.80
C TYR A 111 14.49 -10.83 3.04
N ARG A 112 15.63 -10.13 3.02
CA ARG A 112 16.98 -10.70 3.15
C ARG A 112 17.46 -10.81 4.61
N ARG A 113 16.79 -10.11 5.52
CA ARG A 113 17.14 -10.15 6.94
C ARG A 113 16.73 -11.50 7.52
#